data_AF-A0A7L4DV68-F1
#
_entry.id   AF-A0A7L4DV68-F1
#
_cell.length_a   1.000
_cell.length_b   1.000
_cell.length_c   1.000
_cell.angle_alpha   90.00
_cell.angle_beta   90.00
_cell.angle_gamma   90.00
#
_symmetry.space_group_name_H-M   'P 1'
#
loop_
_entity.id
_entity.type
_entity.pdbx_description
1 polymer ?
#
loop_
_entity_poly.entity_id
_entity_poly.type
_entity_poly.pdbx_seq_one_letter_code
_entity_poly.pdbx_strand_id
1 'polypeptide(L)'
;QMSNSSTITKFLLLTFADTWELQFLHFWLFLAIYLAALLGNGLIITTIAWDHHLHTPMYFFFLNLSLLDLGSISTTVPKTMANSLRDTRDISYAGCAAQVFFFPFLMAAEYFLLTIMSYDRYLAICKPLHYGTLLGSRTCVHMAAAAWGGGLFTSVL
;
A
#
# COMPACT_ATOMS: atom_id res chain seq x y z
N GLN A 1 45.21 16.79 -12.05
CA GLN A 1 44.27 15.68 -12.30
C GLN A 1 44.33 14.71 -11.14
N MET A 2 43.34 14.75 -10.25
CA MET A 2 42.90 13.66 -9.36
C MET A 2 41.45 14.01 -9.01
N SER A 3 40.53 13.13 -9.40
CA SER A 3 39.08 13.31 -9.28
C SER A 3 38.64 13.15 -7.83
N ASN A 4 38.18 14.24 -7.21
CA ASN A 4 37.29 14.15 -6.06
C ASN A 4 35.90 13.81 -6.57
N SER A 5 35.67 12.54 -6.89
CA SER A 5 34.32 12.02 -7.08
C SER A 5 33.67 11.90 -5.72
N SER A 6 33.13 13.00 -5.21
CA SER A 6 32.21 12.98 -4.08
C SER A 6 30.94 12.28 -4.53
N THR A 7 30.87 10.97 -4.33
CA THR A 7 29.66 10.18 -4.51
C THR A 7 28.60 10.80 -3.60
N ILE A 8 27.58 11.44 -4.18
CA ILE A 8 26.45 12.00 -3.46
C ILE A 8 25.60 10.82 -2.97
N THR A 9 25.90 10.31 -1.77
CA THR A 9 25.30 9.09 -1.19
C THR A 9 24.20 9.36 -0.18
N LYS A 10 23.60 10.56 -0.13
CA LYS A 10 22.52 10.84 0.83
C LYS A 10 21.45 11.72 0.20
N PHE A 11 20.33 11.10 -0.17
CA PHE A 11 19.09 11.80 -0.53
C PHE A 11 18.54 12.50 0.72
N LEU A 12 18.68 13.82 0.77
CA LEU A 12 18.30 14.64 1.91
C LEU A 12 16.79 14.95 1.81
N LEU A 13 15.98 14.10 2.42
CA LEU A 13 14.53 14.27 2.49
C LEU A 13 14.22 15.37 3.54
N LEU A 14 13.89 16.55 3.01
CA LEU A 14 13.29 17.78 3.57
C LEU A 14 13.56 18.17 5.06
N THR A 15 14.05 19.39 5.22
CA THR A 15 14.13 20.20 6.45
C THR A 15 12.76 20.35 7.13
N PHE A 16 12.54 19.67 8.26
CA PHE A 16 11.41 19.92 9.18
C PHE A 16 11.89 20.01 10.65
N ALA A 17 13.18 20.25 10.84
CA ALA A 17 13.81 20.33 12.16
C ALA A 17 13.89 21.80 12.58
N ASP A 18 12.97 22.26 13.42
CA ASP A 18 13.24 23.43 14.26
C ASP A 18 12.51 23.44 15.63
N THR A 19 11.57 22.52 15.89
CA THR A 19 10.95 22.40 17.22
C THR A 19 10.75 20.95 17.64
N TRP A 20 11.40 20.54 18.74
CA TRP A 20 11.29 19.20 19.34
C TRP A 20 9.83 18.79 19.62
N GLU A 21 8.95 19.74 19.93
CA GLU A 21 7.52 19.49 20.15
C GLU A 21 6.80 18.99 18.88
N LEU A 22 7.15 19.52 17.71
CA LEU A 22 6.52 19.14 16.44
C LEU A 22 6.90 17.72 16.01
N GLN A 23 8.11 17.27 16.38
CA GLN A 23 8.63 15.93 16.12
C GLN A 23 7.91 14.86 16.95
N PHE A 24 7.67 15.13 18.24
CA PHE A 24 6.85 14.25 19.08
C PHE A 24 5.41 14.18 18.59
N LEU A 25 4.83 15.31 18.19
CA LEU A 25 3.46 15.34 17.66
C LEU A 25 3.34 14.53 16.36
N HIS A 26 4.30 14.66 15.44
CA HIS A 26 4.36 13.83 14.23
C HIS A 26 4.48 12.34 14.56
N PHE A 27 5.35 11.97 15.51
CA PHE A 27 5.52 10.58 15.92
C PHE A 27 4.22 9.97 16.44
N TRP A 28 3.53 10.64 17.37
CA TRP A 28 2.27 10.17 17.92
C TRP A 28 1.15 10.13 16.89
N LEU A 29 1.09 11.12 15.99
CA LEU A 29 0.12 11.14 14.90
C LEU A 29 0.31 9.96 13.95
N PHE A 30 1.54 9.71 13.48
CA PHE A 30 1.84 8.56 12.62
C PHE A 30 1.60 7.22 13.33
N LEU A 31 1.93 7.11 14.62
CA LEU A 31 1.64 5.92 15.41
C LEU A 31 0.13 5.66 15.52
N ALA A 32 -0.67 6.70 15.78
CA ALA A 32 -2.12 6.58 15.87
C ALA A 32 -2.73 6.14 14.53
N ILE A 33 -2.29 6.74 13.42
CA ILE A 33 -2.70 6.35 12.06
C ILE A 33 -2.32 4.90 11.77
N TYR A 34 -1.10 4.49 12.13
CA TYR A 34 -0.61 3.12 11.96
C TYR A 34 -1.49 2.11 12.70
N LEU A 35 -1.74 2.35 13.98
CA LEU A 35 -2.56 1.45 14.81
C LEU A 35 -4.01 1.40 14.33
N ALA A 36 -4.60 2.56 13.99
CA ALA A 36 -5.95 2.65 13.48
C ALA A 36 -6.11 1.87 12.16
N ALA A 37 -5.14 2.01 11.25
CA ALA A 37 -5.18 1.32 9.97
C ALA A 37 -4.87 -0.17 10.10
N LEU A 38 -3.98 -0.58 11.01
CA LEU A 38 -3.74 -1.99 11.34
C LEU A 38 -4.99 -2.65 11.92
N LEU A 39 -5.65 -1.99 12.86
CA LEU A 39 -6.91 -2.45 13.44
C LEU A 39 -8.01 -2.50 12.38
N GLY A 40 -8.18 -1.44 11.59
CA GLY A 40 -9.20 -1.35 10.54
C GLY A 40 -9.07 -2.46 9.50
N ASN A 41 -7.88 -2.61 8.91
CA ASN A 41 -7.63 -3.65 7.90
C ASN A 41 -7.65 -5.06 8.50
N GLY A 42 -7.15 -5.24 9.74
CA GLY A 42 -7.27 -6.50 10.45
C GLY A 42 -8.72 -6.90 10.71
N LEU A 43 -9.57 -5.96 11.14
CA LEU A 43 -11.00 -6.20 11.34
C LEU A 43 -11.70 -6.59 10.04
N ILE A 44 -11.39 -5.93 8.92
CA ILE A 44 -11.94 -6.31 7.60
C ILE A 44 -11.59 -7.76 7.27
N ILE A 45 -10.32 -8.14 7.39
CA ILE A 45 -9.86 -9.52 7.12
C ILE A 45 -10.56 -10.53 8.04
N THR A 46 -10.63 -10.25 9.35
CA THR A 46 -11.28 -11.16 10.31
C THR A 46 -12.78 -11.30 10.07
N THR A 47 -13.46 -10.22 9.68
CA THR A 47 -14.89 -10.24 9.39
C THR A 47 -15.18 -11.07 8.14
N ILE A 48 -14.35 -10.93 7.09
CA ILE A 48 -14.45 -11.74 5.87
C ILE A 48 -14.14 -13.22 6.17
N ALA A 49 -13.16 -13.49 7.04
CA ALA A 49 -12.79 -14.86 7.40
C ALA A 49 -13.86 -15.57 8.26
N TRP A 50 -14.59 -14.81 9.09
CA TRP A 50 -15.63 -15.36 9.96
C TRP A 50 -16.94 -15.63 9.22
N ASP A 51 -17.28 -14.82 8.21
CA ASP A 51 -18.53 -14.95 7.47
C ASP A 51 -18.39 -15.83 6.22
N HIS A 52 -18.59 -17.13 6.39
CA HIS A 52 -18.57 -18.11 5.30
C HIS A 52 -19.73 -17.96 4.30
N HIS A 53 -20.79 -17.21 4.63
CA HIS A 53 -21.98 -17.06 3.78
C HIS A 53 -21.87 -15.93 2.75
N LEU A 54 -20.79 -15.16 2.79
CA LEU A 54 -20.55 -13.95 2.01
C LEU A 54 -19.53 -14.14 0.86
N HIS A 55 -19.53 -15.30 0.19
CA HIS A 55 -18.66 -15.55 -0.98
C HIS A 55 -19.08 -14.75 -2.23
N THR A 56 -19.05 -13.41 -2.15
CA THR A 56 -19.19 -12.52 -3.30
C THR A 56 -17.82 -12.07 -3.79
N PRO A 57 -17.63 -11.88 -5.12
CA PRO A 57 -16.36 -11.46 -5.73
C PRO A 57 -15.78 -10.17 -5.11
N MET A 58 -16.64 -9.30 -4.59
CA MET A 58 -16.27 -8.07 -3.90
C MET A 58 -15.42 -8.32 -2.64
N TYR A 59 -15.73 -9.32 -1.81
CA TYR A 59 -14.95 -9.59 -0.58
C TYR A 59 -13.54 -10.11 -0.89
N PHE A 60 -13.37 -10.85 -1.98
CA PHE A 60 -12.05 -11.24 -2.45
C PHE A 60 -11.18 -10.02 -2.78
N PHE A 61 -11.76 -9.00 -3.43
CA PHE A 61 -11.05 -7.75 -3.70
C PHE A 61 -10.77 -6.94 -2.43
N PHE A 62 -11.71 -6.88 -1.48
CA PHE A 62 -11.45 -6.25 -0.17
C PHE A 62 -10.30 -6.91 0.58
N LEU A 63 -10.20 -8.24 0.54
CA LEU A 63 -9.10 -8.95 1.19
C LEU A 63 -7.75 -8.58 0.54
N ASN A 64 -7.68 -8.52 -0.79
CA ASN A 64 -6.47 -8.07 -1.48
C ASN A 64 -6.14 -6.61 -1.16
N LEU A 65 -7.14 -5.73 -1.10
CA LEU A 65 -6.98 -4.32 -0.75
C LEU A 65 -6.43 -4.16 0.67
N SER A 66 -7.02 -4.83 1.67
CA SER A 66 -6.53 -4.79 3.05
C SER A 66 -5.12 -5.36 3.21
N LEU A 67 -4.73 -6.35 2.42
CA LEU A 67 -3.35 -6.84 2.40
C LEU A 67 -2.37 -5.81 1.84
N LEU A 68 -2.76 -5.11 0.76
CA LEU A 68 -1.95 -4.02 0.19
C LEU A 68 -1.81 -2.85 1.15
N ASP A 69 -2.89 -2.45 1.83
CA ASP A 69 -2.87 -1.39 2.83
C ASP A 69 -1.96 -1.73 4.01
N LEU A 70 -2.05 -2.96 4.53
CA LEU A 70 -1.14 -3.41 5.60
C LEU A 70 0.31 -3.40 5.12
N GLY A 71 0.57 -3.81 3.88
CA GLY A 71 1.90 -3.75 3.27
C GLY A 71 2.42 -2.32 3.10
N SER A 72 1.58 -1.39 2.63
CA SER A 72 1.97 0.00 2.35
C SER A 72 2.27 0.76 3.63
N ILE A 73 1.45 0.56 4.65
CA ILE A 73 1.60 1.16 5.98
C ILE A 73 2.81 0.57 6.70
N SER A 74 3.02 -0.75 6.64
CA SER A 74 4.16 -1.43 7.27
C SER A 74 5.50 -1.07 6.63
N THR A 75 5.54 -0.75 5.33
CA THR A 75 6.78 -0.33 4.66
C THR A 75 7.08 1.15 4.84
N THR A 76 6.05 1.99 4.94
CA THR A 76 6.21 3.46 4.97
C THR A 76 6.36 4.00 6.40
N VAL A 77 5.50 3.57 7.33
CA VAL A 77 5.37 4.21 8.65
C VAL A 77 6.46 3.86 9.66
N PRO A 78 6.91 2.60 9.82
CA PRO A 78 8.00 2.28 10.74
C PRO A 78 9.29 3.00 10.40
N LYS A 79 9.50 3.28 9.10
CA LYS A 79 10.69 3.96 8.60
C LYS A 79 10.67 5.46 8.85
N THR A 80 9.52 6.12 8.67
CA THR A 80 9.36 7.53 9.05
C THR A 80 9.46 7.72 10.57
N MET A 81 8.89 6.80 11.35
CA MET A 81 8.97 6.81 12.81
C MET A 81 10.39 6.56 13.33
N ALA A 82 11.11 5.58 12.76
CA ALA A 82 12.52 5.32 13.12
C ALA A 82 13.42 6.52 12.77
N ASN A 83 13.19 7.15 11.62
CA ASN A 83 13.92 8.35 11.19
C ASN A 83 13.62 9.55 12.11
N SER A 84 12.38 9.67 12.60
CA SER A 84 11.98 10.72 13.54
C SER A 84 12.50 10.49 14.96
N LEU A 85 12.77 9.26 15.40
CA LEU A 85 13.24 8.99 16.77
C LEU A 85 14.75 9.06 16.92
N ARG A 86 15.51 8.75 15.86
CA ARG A 86 16.95 8.48 15.98
C ARG A 86 17.86 9.62 15.52
N ASP A 87 17.31 10.74 15.07
CA ASP A 87 18.00 11.92 14.50
C ASP A 87 19.12 11.57 13.48
N THR A 88 19.08 10.34 12.94
CA THR A 88 20.06 9.76 12.04
C THR A 88 19.34 9.52 10.72
N ARG A 89 19.54 10.45 9.79
CA ARG A 89 18.92 10.49 8.44
C ARG A 89 19.48 9.42 7.49
N ASP A 90 20.06 8.35 8.02
CA ASP A 90 20.81 7.37 7.25
C ASP A 90 19.92 6.17 6.92
N ILE A 91 19.22 6.28 5.79
CA ILE A 91 18.58 5.14 5.14
C ILE A 91 19.67 4.33 4.43
N SER A 92 19.77 3.03 4.75
CA SER A 92 20.62 2.10 3.99
C SER A 92 20.21 2.10 2.51
N TYR A 93 21.18 2.02 1.60
CA TYR A 93 20.92 1.96 0.15
C TYR A 93 19.89 0.88 -0.22
N ALA A 94 19.98 -0.31 0.39
CA ALA A 94 19.00 -1.38 0.19
C ALA A 94 17.59 -1.00 0.66
N GLY A 95 17.49 -0.26 1.77
CA GLY A 95 16.22 0.24 2.27
C GLY A 95 15.63 1.36 1.39
N CYS A 96 16.47 2.22 0.80
CA CYS A 96 16.05 3.22 -0.18
C CYS A 96 15.53 2.56 -1.45
N ALA A 97 16.30 1.61 -2.02
CA ALA A 97 15.91 0.85 -3.20
C ALA A 97 14.58 0.09 -2.98
N ALA A 98 14.43 -0.57 -1.83
CA ALA A 98 13.18 -1.24 -1.47
C ALA A 98 12.01 -0.25 -1.41
N GLN A 99 12.19 0.93 -0.81
CA GLN A 99 11.10 1.91 -0.68
C GLN A 99 10.69 2.51 -2.04
N VAL A 100 11.66 2.82 -2.89
CA VAL A 100 11.40 3.33 -4.25
C VAL A 100 10.69 2.29 -5.12
N PHE A 101 10.92 0.99 -4.87
CA PHE A 101 10.22 -0.08 -5.58
C PHE A 101 8.84 -0.40 -4.99
N PHE A 102 8.76 -0.67 -3.69
CA PHE A 102 7.53 -1.13 -3.04
C PHE A 102 6.46 -0.05 -2.95
N PHE A 103 6.83 1.23 -2.83
CA PHE A 103 5.85 2.31 -2.73
C PHE A 103 4.99 2.46 -4.00
N PRO A 104 5.56 2.70 -5.20
CA PRO A 104 4.76 2.75 -6.43
C PRO A 104 4.07 1.42 -6.73
N PHE A 105 4.66 0.30 -6.35
CA PHE A 105 4.08 -1.04 -6.54
C PHE A 105 2.76 -1.19 -5.80
N LEU A 106 2.78 -0.92 -4.49
CA LEU A 106 1.60 -1.06 -3.64
C LEU A 106 0.53 -0.05 -4.04
N MET A 107 0.91 1.21 -4.31
CA MET A 107 -0.02 2.26 -4.76
C MET A 107 -0.67 1.92 -6.12
N ALA A 108 0.10 1.44 -7.08
CA ALA A 108 -0.43 1.07 -8.40
C ALA A 108 -1.35 -0.15 -8.31
N ALA A 109 -0.98 -1.17 -7.53
CA ALA A 109 -1.82 -2.33 -7.30
C ALA A 109 -3.15 -1.95 -6.60
N GLU A 110 -3.09 -1.06 -5.61
CA GLU A 110 -4.28 -0.51 -4.92
C GLU A 110 -5.20 0.19 -5.91
N TYR A 111 -4.64 1.07 -6.75
CA TYR A 111 -5.39 1.80 -7.77
C TYR A 111 -6.08 0.86 -8.77
N PHE A 112 -5.38 -0.19 -9.25
CA PHE A 112 -5.96 -1.18 -10.15
C PHE A 112 -7.08 -1.98 -9.46
N LEU A 113 -6.93 -2.35 -8.20
CA LEU A 113 -7.98 -3.05 -7.45
C LEU A 113 -9.21 -2.16 -7.23
N LEU A 114 -9.03 -0.90 -6.82
CA LEU A 114 -10.14 0.05 -6.68
C LEU A 114 -10.87 0.25 -8.01
N THR A 115 -10.14 0.30 -9.12
CA THR A 115 -10.72 0.37 -10.47
C THR A 115 -11.56 -0.88 -10.77
N ILE A 116 -11.04 -2.08 -10.49
CA ILE A 116 -11.79 -3.34 -10.68
C ILE A 116 -13.05 -3.37 -9.80
N MET A 117 -12.97 -2.91 -8.55
CA MET A 117 -14.12 -2.83 -7.64
C MET A 117 -15.19 -1.84 -8.12
N SER A 118 -14.78 -0.69 -8.65
CA SER A 118 -15.71 0.27 -9.25
C SER A 118 -16.40 -0.32 -10.49
N TYR A 119 -15.66 -1.09 -11.29
CA TYR A 119 -16.18 -1.78 -12.46
C TYR A 119 -17.15 -2.91 -12.09
N ASP A 120 -16.85 -3.67 -11.04
CA ASP A 120 -17.74 -4.66 -10.45
C ASP A 120 -19.09 -4.06 -10.07
N ARG A 121 -19.09 -2.93 -9.33
CA ARG A 121 -20.32 -2.22 -8.96
C ARG A 121 -21.07 -1.70 -10.18
N TYR A 122 -20.37 -1.20 -11.19
CA TYR A 122 -20.97 -0.77 -12.45
C TYR A 122 -21.68 -1.93 -13.17
N LEU A 123 -21.03 -3.09 -13.30
CA LEU A 123 -21.62 -4.26 -13.93
C LEU A 123 -22.83 -4.80 -13.16
N ALA A 124 -22.77 -4.78 -11.83
CA ALA A 124 -23.88 -5.20 -10.97
C ALA A 124 -25.16 -4.35 -11.21
N ILE A 125 -25.00 -3.03 -11.43
CA ILE A 125 -26.12 -2.10 -11.62
C ILE A 125 -26.58 -2.09 -13.09
N CYS A 126 -25.66 -1.95 -14.03
CA CYS A 126 -26.01 -1.69 -15.43
C CYS A 126 -26.28 -2.97 -16.23
N LYS A 127 -25.78 -4.13 -15.80
CA LYS A 127 -25.87 -5.40 -16.54
C LYS A 127 -26.10 -6.62 -15.61
N PRO A 128 -27.15 -6.62 -14.75
CA PRO A 128 -27.36 -7.67 -13.75
C PRO A 128 -27.52 -9.08 -14.36
N LEU A 129 -28.14 -9.20 -15.54
CA LEU A 129 -28.33 -10.50 -16.20
C LEU A 129 -27.03 -11.16 -16.67
N HIS A 130 -25.99 -10.38 -16.99
CA HIS A 130 -24.69 -10.88 -17.45
C HIS A 130 -23.64 -10.87 -16.33
N TYR A 131 -23.95 -10.29 -15.17
CA TYR A 131 -23.02 -10.18 -14.05
C TYR A 131 -22.50 -11.56 -13.61
N GLY A 132 -23.38 -12.55 -13.47
CA GLY A 132 -22.99 -13.90 -13.04
C GLY A 132 -22.07 -14.65 -14.01
N THR A 133 -22.13 -14.34 -15.31
CA THR A 133 -21.27 -14.96 -16.33
C THR A 133 -19.95 -14.20 -16.51
N LEU A 134 -19.95 -12.88 -16.35
CA LEU A 134 -18.76 -12.03 -16.41
C LEU A 134 -17.89 -12.14 -15.14
N LEU A 135 -18.52 -12.11 -13.97
CA LEU A 135 -17.89 -12.02 -12.66
C LEU A 135 -17.87 -13.37 -11.92
N GLY A 136 -17.34 -14.38 -12.61
CA GLY A 136 -17.05 -15.68 -12.02
C GLY A 136 -15.80 -15.65 -11.12
N SER A 137 -15.71 -16.59 -10.17
CA SER A 137 -14.57 -16.74 -9.26
C SER A 137 -13.22 -16.81 -9.99
N ARG A 138 -13.14 -17.52 -11.13
CA ARG A 138 -11.93 -17.60 -11.94
C ARG A 138 -11.54 -16.25 -12.54
N THR A 139 -12.51 -15.48 -13.05
CA THR A 139 -12.26 -14.15 -13.59
C THR A 139 -11.75 -13.20 -12.51
N CYS A 140 -12.29 -13.27 -11.27
CA CYS A 140 -11.77 -12.52 -10.13
C CYS A 140 -10.29 -12.79 -9.85
N VAL A 141 -9.88 -14.06 -9.85
CA VAL A 141 -8.46 -14.42 -9.65
C VAL A 141 -7.60 -13.84 -10.77
N HIS A 142 -8.03 -13.93 -12.03
CA HIS A 142 -7.31 -13.33 -13.16
C HIS A 142 -7.23 -11.80 -13.07
N MET A 143 -8.32 -11.13 -12.68
CA MET A 143 -8.34 -9.67 -12.50
C MET A 143 -7.42 -9.22 -11.36
N ALA A 144 -7.42 -9.92 -10.23
CA ALA A 144 -6.48 -9.65 -9.15
C ALA A 144 -5.04 -9.88 -9.61
N ALA A 145 -4.74 -11.01 -10.26
CA ALA A 145 -3.41 -11.28 -10.80
C ALA A 145 -2.94 -10.18 -11.78
N ALA A 146 -3.86 -9.66 -12.61
CA ALA A 146 -3.58 -8.53 -13.49
C ALA A 146 -3.32 -7.22 -12.73
N ALA A 147 -4.04 -6.95 -11.62
CA ALA A 147 -3.79 -5.79 -10.77
C ALA A 147 -2.41 -5.86 -10.10
N TRP A 148 -2.06 -7.01 -9.54
CA TRP A 148 -0.74 -7.27 -8.97
C TRP A 148 0.37 -7.17 -10.02
N GLY A 149 0.18 -7.78 -11.19
CA GLY A 149 1.13 -7.73 -12.31
C GLY A 149 1.28 -6.33 -12.91
N GLY A 150 0.19 -5.58 -13.02
CA GLY A 150 0.19 -4.19 -13.46
C GLY A 150 0.95 -3.30 -12.48
N GLY A 151 0.74 -3.49 -11.18
CA GLY A 151 1.51 -2.80 -10.15
C GLY A 151 3.01 -3.08 -10.29
N LEU A 152 3.40 -4.34 -10.52
CA LEU A 152 4.80 -4.70 -10.76
C LEU A 152 5.36 -3.99 -11.99
N PHE A 153 4.62 -3.99 -13.09
CA PHE A 153 5.04 -3.33 -14.33
C PHE A 153 5.28 -1.84 -14.13
N THR A 154 4.35 -1.13 -13.47
CA THR A 154 4.46 0.31 -13.18
C THR A 154 5.66 0.64 -12.29
N SER A 155 6.12 -0.30 -11.47
CA SER A 155 7.21 -0.06 -10.52
C SER A 155 8.59 -0.37 -11.08
N VAL A 156 8.63 -1.16 -12.16
CA VAL A 156 9.85 -1.55 -12.86
C VAL A 156 10.18 -0.56 -13.99
N LEU A 157 9.18 0.08 -14.58
CA LEU A 157 9.32 1.05 -15.67
C LEU A 157 9.78 2.43 -15.16
#